data_AF-A0A534SNC7-F1
#
_entry.id   AF-A0A534SNC7-F1
#
_cell.length_a   1.000
_cell.length_b   1.000
_cell.length_c   1.000
_cell.angle_alpha   90.00
_cell.angle_beta   90.00
_cell.angle_gamma   90.00
#
_symmetry.space_group_name_H-M   'P 1'
#
loop_
_entity.id
_entity.type
_entity.pdbx_description
1 polymer ?
#
loop_
_entity_poly.entity_id
_entity_poly.type
_entity_poly.pdbx_seq_one_letter_code
_entity_poly.pdbx_strand_id
1 'polypeptide(L)'
;MTANLGHSSILLAFIVALAGIASPVIAARSGDQRYLSVARYAILAQFVLVTLAATALIYGLVTTDFSIKYVAFNTTRATPVYYRVTGLWGALEGSLLLWEWILIIFSGV
;
A
#
# COMPACT_ATOMS: atom_id res chain seq x y z
N MET A 1 -0.41 7.57 -15.89
CA MET A 1 -1.61 6.81 -15.44
C MET A 1 -1.32 5.93 -14.24
N THR A 2 -0.18 5.23 -14.22
CA THR A 2 0.38 4.47 -13.09
C THR A 2 0.42 5.28 -11.78
N ALA A 3 0.83 6.55 -11.85
CA ALA A 3 0.85 7.47 -10.71
C ALA A 3 -0.54 7.61 -10.04
N ASN A 4 -1.59 7.87 -10.83
CA ASN A 4 -2.94 8.04 -10.32
C ASN A 4 -3.48 6.73 -9.74
N LEU A 5 -3.21 5.59 -10.38
CA LEU A 5 -3.58 4.27 -9.87
C LEU A 5 -2.95 4.00 -8.51
N GLY A 6 -1.64 4.20 -8.36
CA GLY A 6 -0.95 4.02 -7.09
C GLY A 6 -1.50 4.95 -6.00
N HIS A 7 -1.67 6.24 -6.32
CA HIS A 7 -2.17 7.23 -5.38
C HIS A 7 -3.60 6.94 -4.91
N SER A 8 -4.53 6.66 -5.83
CA SER A 8 -5.91 6.31 -5.50
C SER A 8 -5.99 4.99 -4.72
N SER A 9 -5.10 4.03 -5.00
CA SER A 9 -5.06 2.76 -4.26
C SER A 9 -4.66 2.95 -2.80
N ILE A 10 -3.63 3.76 -2.52
CA ILE A 10 -3.21 4.08 -1.15
C ILE A 10 -4.30 4.87 -0.41
N LEU A 11 -4.93 5.85 -1.07
CA LEU A 11 -6.03 6.61 -0.47
C LEU A 11 -7.22 5.70 -0.10
N LEU A 12 -7.58 4.77 -0.98
CA LEU A 12 -8.64 3.82 -0.69
C LEU A 12 -8.23 2.84 0.42
N ALA A 13 -6.96 2.40 0.43
CA ALA A 13 -6.43 1.55 1.50
C ALA A 13 -6.53 2.25 2.86
N PHE A 14 -6.25 3.56 2.92
CA PHE A 14 -6.40 4.36 4.14
C PHE A 14 -7.87 4.41 4.62
N ILE A 15 -8.83 4.63 3.71
CA ILE A 15 -10.26 4.62 4.06
C ILE A 15 -10.69 3.25 4.59
N VAL A 16 -10.24 2.17 3.94
CA VAL A 16 -10.50 0.79 4.38
C VAL A 16 -9.86 0.51 5.74
N ALA A 17 -8.66 1.04 6.02
CA ALA A 17 -7.99 0.91 7.31
C ALA A 17 -8.85 1.50 8.44
N LEU A 18 -9.42 2.70 8.23
CA LEU A 18 -10.30 3.34 9.21
C LEU A 18 -11.56 2.49 9.49
N ALA A 19 -12.16 1.91 8.45
CA ALA A 19 -13.28 0.99 8.60
C ALA A 19 -12.88 -0.29 9.35
N GLY A 20 -11.71 -0.84 9.02
CA GLY A 20 -11.14 -2.01 9.69
C GLY A 20 -10.87 -1.76 11.18
N ILE A 21 -10.38 -0.59 11.56
CA ILE A 21 -10.15 -0.20 12.97
C ILE A 21 -11.49 0.02 13.70
N ALA A 22 -12.48 0.64 13.06
CA ALA A 22 -13.78 0.90 13.69
C ALA A 22 -14.58 -0.38 13.94
N SER A 23 -14.49 -1.36 13.03
CA SER A 23 -15.29 -2.59 13.07
C SER A 23 -15.15 -3.44 14.35
N PRO A 24 -13.96 -3.81 14.88
CA PRO A 24 -13.85 -4.57 16.12
C PRO A 24 -14.33 -3.79 17.34
N VAL A 25 -14.16 -2.46 17.35
CA VAL A 25 -14.67 -1.59 18.44
C VAL A 25 -16.20 -1.62 18.46
N ILE A 26 -16.83 -1.56 17.29
CA ILE A 26 -18.29 -1.67 17.18
C ILE A 26 -18.75 -3.09 17.57
N ALA A 27 -18.06 -4.12 17.08
CA ALA A 27 -18.35 -5.52 17.42
C ALA A 27 -18.35 -5.77 18.94
N ALA A 28 -17.35 -5.24 19.64
CA ALA A 28 -17.22 -5.37 21.09
C ALA A 28 -18.34 -4.67 21.87
N ARG A 29 -18.92 -3.59 21.32
CA ARG A 29 -20.01 -2.84 21.95
C ARG A 29 -21.39 -3.39 21.62
N SER A 30 -21.60 -3.86 20.39
CA SER A 30 -22.91 -4.34 19.91
C SER A 30 -23.12 -5.83 20.17
N GLY A 31 -22.05 -6.61 20.34
CA GLY A 31 -22.11 -8.07 20.40
C GLY A 31 -22.36 -8.74 19.04
N ASP A 32 -22.46 -7.96 17.95
CA ASP A 32 -22.74 -8.49 16.62
C ASP A 32 -21.45 -8.91 15.91
N GLN A 33 -21.31 -10.22 15.68
CA GLN A 33 -20.15 -10.81 15.02
C GLN A 33 -20.01 -10.43 13.54
N ARG A 34 -21.04 -9.86 12.91
CA ARG A 34 -20.94 -9.35 11.53
C ARG A 34 -19.84 -8.30 11.40
N TYR A 35 -19.61 -7.47 12.41
CA TYR A 35 -18.54 -6.49 12.38
C TYR A 35 -17.14 -7.12 12.42
N LEU A 36 -16.96 -8.31 13.01
CA LEU A 36 -15.70 -9.05 12.91
C LEU A 36 -15.44 -9.55 11.48
N SER A 37 -16.50 -9.93 10.76
CA SER A 37 -16.36 -10.29 9.34
C SER A 37 -15.95 -9.09 8.48
N VAL A 38 -16.46 -7.88 8.79
CA VAL A 38 -16.04 -6.63 8.13
C VAL A 38 -14.56 -6.35 8.37
N ALA A 39 -14.06 -6.55 9.59
CA ALA A 39 -12.64 -6.40 9.89
C ALA A 39 -11.78 -7.33 9.01
N ARG A 40 -12.20 -8.59 8.86
CA ARG A 40 -11.50 -9.57 8.02
C ARG A 40 -11.50 -9.20 6.54
N TYR A 41 -12.64 -8.74 6.01
CA TYR A 41 -12.71 -8.26 4.63
C TYR A 41 -11.90 -6.97 4.42
N ALA A 42 -11.82 -6.10 5.42
CA ALA A 42 -10.99 -4.89 5.36
C ALA A 42 -9.50 -5.23 5.23
N ILE A 43 -9.00 -6.24 5.95
CA ILE A 43 -7.61 -6.72 5.82
C ILE A 43 -7.34 -7.22 4.40
N LEU A 44 -8.25 -8.02 3.82
CA LEU A 44 -8.12 -8.52 2.45
C LEU A 44 -8.15 -7.38 1.42
N ALA A 45 -9.04 -6.40 1.59
CA ALA A 45 -9.11 -5.23 0.73
C ALA A 45 -7.83 -4.38 0.84
N GLN A 46 -7.32 -4.14 2.05
CA GLN A 46 -6.03 -3.46 2.23
C GLN A 46 -4.89 -4.20 1.54
N PHE A 47 -4.83 -5.54 1.65
CA PHE A 47 -3.79 -6.33 0.99
C PHE A 47 -3.77 -6.10 -0.52
N VAL A 48 -4.94 -6.16 -1.17
CA VAL A 48 -5.05 -5.94 -2.62
C VAL A 48 -4.65 -4.52 -2.99
N LEU A 49 -5.14 -3.51 -2.26
CA LEU A 49 -4.90 -2.10 -2.56
C LEU A 49 -3.43 -1.70 -2.36
N VAL A 50 -2.81 -2.16 -1.27
CA VAL A 50 -1.39 -1.88 -1.00
C VAL A 50 -0.49 -2.63 -1.97
N THR A 51 -0.85 -3.87 -2.36
CA THR A 51 -0.15 -4.60 -3.42
C THR A 51 -0.21 -3.85 -4.76
N LEU A 52 -1.37 -3.30 -5.11
CA LEU A 52 -1.56 -2.51 -6.33
C LEU A 52 -0.73 -1.21 -6.28
N ALA A 53 -0.67 -0.55 -5.13
CA ALA A 53 0.17 0.63 -4.93
C ALA A 53 1.67 0.32 -5.03
N ALA A 54 2.13 -0.75 -4.38
CA ALA A 54 3.53 -1.18 -4.39
C ALA A 54 3.97 -1.58 -5.82
N THR A 55 3.15 -2.34 -6.53
CA THR A 55 3.43 -2.72 -7.92
C THR A 55 3.40 -1.53 -8.88
N ALA A 56 2.47 -0.57 -8.70
CA ALA A 56 2.47 0.68 -9.47
C ALA A 56 3.74 1.51 -9.24
N LEU A 57 4.24 1.56 -8.00
CA LEU A 57 5.49 2.26 -7.66
C LEU A 57 6.72 1.56 -8.26
N ILE A 58 6.83 0.24 -8.12
CA ILE A 58 7.90 -0.56 -8.72
C ILE A 58 7.90 -0.36 -10.24
N TYR A 59 6.72 -0.41 -10.87
CA TYR A 59 6.60 -0.16 -12.30
C TYR A 59 7.12 1.23 -12.67
N GLY A 60 6.72 2.28 -11.94
CA GLY A 60 7.23 3.64 -12.15
C GLY A 60 8.75 3.75 -12.01
N LEU A 61 9.36 3.06 -11.04
CA LEU A 61 10.81 3.00 -10.85
C LEU A 61 11.51 2.27 -12.00
N VAL A 62 10.96 1.14 -12.46
CA VAL A 62 11.53 0.31 -13.55
C VAL A 62 11.34 0.94 -14.93
N THR A 63 10.29 1.73 -15.15
CA THR A 63 10.12 2.50 -16.39
C THR A 63 10.76 3.88 -16.32
N THR A 64 11.31 4.27 -15.16
CA THR A 64 11.86 5.61 -14.91
C THR A 64 10.85 6.70 -15.26
N ASP A 65 9.62 6.55 -14.77
CA ASP A 65 8.55 7.53 -14.97
C ASP A 65 8.78 8.77 -14.08
N PHE A 66 9.50 9.76 -14.63
CA PHE A 66 9.80 11.02 -13.95
C PHE A 66 8.59 11.91 -13.70
N SER A 67 7.40 11.58 -14.24
CA SER A 67 6.17 12.27 -13.84
C SER A 67 5.82 12.00 -12.37
N ILE A 68 6.34 10.92 -11.79
CA ILE A 68 6.17 10.59 -10.38
C ILE A 68 7.30 11.26 -9.60
N LYS A 69 6.93 12.19 -8.70
CA LYS A 69 7.88 12.92 -7.85
C LYS A 69 8.85 11.97 -7.14
N TYR A 70 8.34 10.91 -6.52
CA TYR A 70 9.17 9.92 -5.84
C TYR A 70 10.24 9.29 -6.75
N VAL A 71 9.88 8.92 -7.98
CA VAL A 71 10.81 8.36 -8.97
C VAL A 71 11.86 9.40 -9.37
N ALA A 72 11.45 10.64 -9.62
CA ALA A 72 12.38 11.72 -9.98
C ALA A 72 13.42 12.04 -8.89
N PHE A 73 13.06 11.90 -7.61
CA PHE A 73 14.00 12.12 -6.51
C PHE A 73 14.90 10.91 -6.20
N ASN A 74 14.44 9.68 -6.48
CA ASN A 74 15.13 8.45 -6.05
C ASN A 74 15.79 7.65 -7.17
N THR A 75 15.67 8.07 -8.44
CA THR A 75 16.36 7.40 -9.55
C THR A 75 16.84 8.34 -10.64
N THR A 76 17.87 7.91 -11.36
CA THR A 76 18.37 8.54 -12.59
C THR A 76 18.33 7.55 -13.74
N ARG A 77 18.37 8.03 -15.00
CA ARG A 77 18.38 7.15 -16.19
C ARG A 77 19.56 6.18 -16.25
N ALA A 78 20.68 6.52 -15.61
CA ALA A 78 21.88 5.69 -15.53
C ALA A 78 21.78 4.60 -14.45
N THR A 79 20.74 4.63 -13.60
CA THR A 79 20.60 3.68 -12.50
C THR A 79 20.21 2.30 -13.03
N PRO A 80 20.97 1.23 -12.74
CA PRO A 80 20.62 -0.13 -13.14
C PRO A 80 19.24 -0.57 -12.60
N VAL A 81 18.53 -1.42 -13.34
CA VAL A 81 17.15 -1.83 -13.01
C VAL A 81 17.03 -2.42 -11.59
N TYR A 82 17.98 -3.26 -11.19
CA TYR A 82 17.98 -3.89 -9.86
C TYR A 82 18.06 -2.85 -8.72
N TYR A 83 18.88 -1.79 -8.89
CA TYR A 83 18.91 -0.67 -7.94
C TYR A 83 17.61 0.14 -7.94
N ARG A 84 16.95 0.28 -9.10
CA ARG A 84 15.67 0.97 -9.18
C ARG A 84 14.56 0.24 -8.43
N VAL A 85 14.55 -1.10 -8.45
CA VAL A 85 13.63 -1.89 -7.63
C VAL A 85 13.86 -1.65 -6.14
N THR A 86 15.13 -1.51 -5.71
CA THR A 86 15.43 -1.17 -4.30
C THR A 86 14.89 0.20 -3.89
N GLY A 87 14.54 1.05 -4.85
CA GLY A 87 13.81 2.29 -4.60
C GLY A 87 12.47 2.09 -3.89
N LEU A 88 11.90 0.88 -3.87
CA LEU A 88 10.74 0.56 -3.03
C LEU A 88 11.06 0.70 -1.54
N TRP A 89 12.30 0.43 -1.10
CA TRP A 89 12.69 0.51 0.33
C TRP A 89 13.90 1.42 0.59
N GLY A 90 14.43 2.06 -0.44
CA GLY A 90 15.62 2.91 -0.34
C GLY A 90 15.38 4.30 0.26
N ALA A 91 14.13 4.75 0.34
CA ALA A 91 13.74 6.02 0.94
C ALA A 91 12.57 5.87 1.90
N LEU A 92 12.36 6.89 2.75
CA LEU A 92 11.36 6.88 3.82
C LEU A 92 9.96 6.52 3.29
N GLU A 93 9.46 7.26 2.31
CA GLU A 93 8.10 7.07 1.79
C GLU A 93 7.90 5.66 1.19
N GLY A 94 8.88 5.14 0.46
CA GLY A 94 8.83 3.78 -0.07
C GLY A 94 8.86 2.73 1.04
N SER A 95 9.76 2.90 2.02
CA SER A 95 9.89 1.96 3.13
C SER A 95 8.60 1.85 3.95
N LEU A 96 7.85 2.95 4.11
CA LEU A 96 6.54 2.92 4.76
C LEU A 96 5.55 2.03 4.02
N LEU A 97 5.52 2.13 2.69
CA LEU A 97 4.66 1.27 1.85
C LEU A 97 5.07 -0.21 1.95
N LEU A 98 6.38 -0.50 1.98
CA LEU A 98 6.88 -1.86 2.16
C LEU A 98 6.48 -2.42 3.54
N TRP A 99 6.68 -1.64 4.60
CA TRP A 99 6.35 -2.08 5.96
C TRP A 99 4.84 -2.26 6.15
N GLU A 100 4.01 -1.36 5.61
CA GLU A 100 2.56 -1.54 5.57
C GLU A 100 2.20 -2.85 4.88
N TRP A 101 2.80 -3.14 3.73
CA TRP A 101 2.53 -4.36 2.98
C TRP A 101 2.87 -5.63 3.77
N ILE A 102 4.01 -5.63 4.47
CA ILE A 102 4.42 -6.73 5.36
C ILE A 102 3.44 -6.88 6.52
N LEU A 103 3.05 -5.79 7.19
CA LEU A 103 2.13 -5.83 8.33
C LEU A 103 0.76 -6.38 7.94
N ILE A 104 0.26 -6.03 6.75
CA ILE A 104 -1.02 -6.55 6.26
C ILE A 104 -0.94 -8.07 6.00
N ILE A 105 0.18 -8.55 5.44
CA ILE A 105 0.41 -9.99 5.25
C ILE A 105 0.33 -10.72 6.59
N PHE A 106 0.98 -10.20 7.63
CA PHE A 106 0.91 -10.77 8.97
C PHE A 106 -0.47 -10.64 9.64
N SER A 107 -1.24 -9.61 9.30
CA SER A 107 -2.58 -9.41 9.87
C SER A 107 -3.63 -10.36 9.31
N GLY A 108 -3.40 -10.90 8.11
CA GLY A 108 -4.30 -11.85 7.45
C GLY A 108 -4.05 -13.33 7.78
N VAL A 109 -2.95 -13.64 8.48
CA VAL A 109 -2.57 -14.98 8.97
C VAL A 109 -3.08 -15.16 10.39
#